data_AF-A0A974H713-F1
#
_entry.id   AF-A0A974H713-F1
#
_cell.length_a   1.000
_cell.length_b   1.000
_cell.length_c   1.000
_cell.angle_alpha   90.00
_cell.angle_beta   90.00
_cell.angle_gamma   90.00
#
_symmetry.space_group_name_H-M   'P 1'
#
loop_
_entity.id
_entity.type
_entity.pdbx_description
1 polymer ?
#
loop_
_entity_poly.entity_id
_entity_poly.type
_entity_poly.pdbx_seq_one_letter_code
_entity_poly.pdbx_strand_id
1 'polypeptide(L)'
;MGDPAPRSLHSSGIMGDPAPRSLHSNGIMGDPAPRSLHSSGIMGDPAPRSLHSSGIMGDPAPRSLHSNGIMGDPAPRSLQYNDIMDNL
;
A
#
# COMPACT_ATOMS: atom_id res chain seq x y z
N MET A 1 3.11 -4.79 27.87
CA MET A 1 1.93 -4.00 27.49
C MET A 1 2.14 -3.61 26.05
N GLY A 2 1.30 -4.07 25.12
CA GLY A 2 1.42 -3.68 23.72
C GLY A 2 0.87 -2.27 23.55
N ASP A 3 1.63 -1.38 22.92
CA ASP A 3 1.16 -0.05 22.54
C ASP A 3 -0.14 -0.18 21.74
N PRO A 4 -1.19 0.59 22.04
CA PRO A 4 -2.41 0.57 21.25
C PRO A 4 -2.08 1.11 19.85
N ALA A 5 -1.87 0.19 18.90
CA ALA A 5 -1.71 0.55 17.50
C ALA A 5 -2.91 1.44 17.08
N PRO A 6 -2.65 2.58 16.41
CA PRO A 6 -3.71 3.50 16.06
C PRO A 6 -4.76 2.79 15.19
N ARG A 7 -6.04 3.01 15.51
CA ARG A 7 -7.15 2.46 14.72
C ARG A 7 -7.16 3.03 13.30
N SER A 8 -6.80 4.30 13.16
CA SER A 8 -6.65 5.00 11.88
C SER A 8 -5.44 5.90 11.94
N LEU A 9 -4.71 5.99 10.82
CA LEU A 9 -3.56 6.87 10.66
C LEU A 9 -3.69 7.63 9.34
N HIS A 10 -3.44 8.93 9.40
CA HIS A 10 -3.28 9.80 8.23
C HIS A 10 -1.88 10.38 8.26
N SER A 11 -1.15 10.26 7.16
CA SER A 11 0.21 10.80 7.08
C SER A 11 0.51 11.42 5.73
N SER A 12 1.35 12.44 5.75
CA SER A 12 2.00 13.00 4.58
C SER A 12 3.50 13.02 4.84
N GLY A 13 4.31 12.40 3.96
CA GLY A 13 5.76 12.33 4.13
C GLY A 13 6.31 10.92 4.04
N ILE A 14 7.43 10.68 4.73
CA ILE A 14 8.15 9.40 4.71
C ILE A 14 7.78 8.59 5.95
N MET A 15 7.42 7.32 5.77
CA MET A 15 7.17 6.38 6.86
C MET A 15 7.89 5.06 6.58
N GLY A 16 8.42 4.43 7.64
CA GLY A 16 8.84 3.03 7.59
C GLY A 16 7.61 2.15 7.59
N ASP A 17 7.36 1.42 8.68
CA ASP A 17 6.44 0.26 8.70
C ASP A 17 5.14 0.52 9.50
N PRO A 18 4.18 1.32 9.00
CA PRO A 18 2.94 1.54 9.71
C PRO A 18 2.01 0.32 9.64
N ALA A 19 1.52 -0.09 10.81
CA ALA A 19 0.52 -1.16 10.93
C ALA A 19 -0.77 -0.73 11.70
N PRO A 20 -1.41 0.42 11.39
CA PRO A 20 -2.73 0.74 11.92
C PRO A 20 -3.79 -0.19 11.33
N ARG A 21 -5.02 -0.16 11.86
CA ARG A 21 -6.13 -0.88 11.20
C ARG A 21 -6.49 -0.25 9.85
N SER A 22 -6.47 1.08 9.74
CA SER A 22 -6.69 1.83 8.50
C SER A 22 -5.58 2.86 8.30
N LEU A 23 -5.08 2.97 7.08
CA LEU A 23 -4.02 3.92 6.71
C LEU A 23 -4.39 4.71 5.46
N HIS A 24 -4.26 6.03 5.57
CA HIS A 24 -4.27 6.94 4.43
C HIS A 24 -2.93 7.66 4.38
N SER A 25 -2.21 7.56 3.26
CA SER A 25 -0.92 8.20 3.11
C SER A 25 -0.77 8.96 1.80
N ASN A 26 -0.03 10.05 1.84
CA ASN A 26 0.50 10.72 0.66
C ASN A 26 2.01 10.89 0.82
N GLY A 27 2.81 10.07 0.15
CA GLY A 27 4.27 10.11 0.30
C GLY A 27 4.97 8.78 0.04
N ILE A 28 6.04 8.50 0.80
CA ILE A 28 6.90 7.33 0.62
C ILE A 28 6.74 6.40 1.82
N MET A 29 6.53 5.11 1.57
CA MET A 29 6.34 4.10 2.62
C MET A 29 7.18 2.85 2.35
N GLY A 30 7.78 2.28 3.41
CA GLY A 30 8.34 0.93 3.39
C GLY A 30 7.38 -0.06 4.04
N ASP A 31 7.17 -1.23 3.47
CA ASP A 31 6.54 -2.37 4.14
C ASP A 31 5.21 -2.11 4.90
N PRO A 32 4.25 -1.30 4.39
CA PRO A 32 3.03 -1.05 5.15
C PRO A 32 2.10 -2.27 5.19
N ALA A 33 1.68 -2.63 6.40
CA ALA A 33 0.84 -3.80 6.66
C ALA A 33 -0.49 -3.51 7.40
N PRO A 34 -1.25 -2.44 7.07
CA PRO A 34 -2.55 -2.22 7.68
C PRO A 34 -3.62 -3.20 7.15
N ARG A 35 -4.81 -3.23 7.77
CA ARG A 35 -5.94 -3.99 7.19
C ARG A 35 -6.45 -3.33 5.90
N SER A 36 -6.53 -2.01 5.88
CA SER A 36 -6.95 -1.21 4.73
C SER A 36 -5.94 -0.10 4.49
N LEU A 37 -5.48 0.02 3.24
CA LEU A 37 -4.50 1.02 2.82
C LEU A 37 -5.05 1.81 1.64
N HIS A 38 -5.00 3.13 1.74
CA HIS A 38 -5.15 4.05 0.63
C HIS A 38 -3.90 4.92 0.54
N SER A 39 -3.19 4.87 -0.59
CA SER A 39 -1.94 5.60 -0.76
C SER A 39 -1.88 6.35 -2.08
N SER A 40 -1.26 7.52 -2.03
CA SER A 40 -0.78 8.25 -3.20
C SER A 40 0.72 8.47 -3.05
N GLY A 41 1.55 7.90 -3.93
CA GLY A 41 3.02 8.04 -3.84
C GLY A 41 3.77 6.74 -4.10
N ILE A 42 4.87 6.50 -3.37
CA ILE A 42 5.78 5.38 -3.58
C ILE A 42 5.70 4.42 -2.40
N MET A 43 5.54 3.12 -2.66
CA MET A 43 5.59 2.09 -1.63
C MET A 43 6.52 0.94 -2.02
N GLY A 44 7.36 0.50 -1.08
CA GLY A 44 8.02 -0.80 -1.16
C GLY A 44 7.19 -1.85 -0.41
N ASP A 45 7.01 -3.02 -1.00
CA ASP A 45 6.48 -4.23 -0.35
C ASP A 45 5.15 -4.06 0.43
N PRO A 46 4.12 -3.33 -0.09
CA PRO A 46 2.89 -3.16 0.67
C PRO A 46 2.09 -4.47 0.76
N ALA A 47 1.80 -4.91 1.99
CA ALA A 47 1.11 -6.17 2.28
C ALA A 47 -0.23 -6.05 3.05
N PRO A 48 -1.12 -5.08 2.74
CA PRO A 48 -2.40 -4.97 3.43
C PRO A 48 -3.43 -6.02 2.98
N ARG A 49 -4.56 -6.14 3.67
CA ARG A 49 -5.67 -6.96 3.15
C ARG A 49 -6.30 -6.30 1.91
N SER A 50 -6.54 -5.00 1.96
CA SER A 50 -7.09 -4.23 0.85
C SER A 50 -6.19 -3.04 0.56
N LEU A 51 -5.79 -2.89 -0.69
CA LEU A 51 -4.92 -1.82 -1.16
C LEU A 51 -5.61 -1.03 -2.27
N HIS A 52 -5.66 0.28 -2.10
CA HIS A 52 -5.97 1.24 -3.16
C HIS A 52 -4.77 2.18 -3.32
N SER A 53 -4.18 2.24 -4.50
CA SER A 53 -2.97 3.04 -4.74
C SER A 53 -3.06 3.88 -6.00
N SER A 54 -2.51 5.09 -5.92
CA SER A 54 -2.18 5.92 -7.07
C SER A 54 -0.70 6.29 -7.00
N GLY A 55 0.15 5.62 -7.78
CA GLY A 55 1.59 5.85 -7.75
C GLY A 55 2.44 4.62 -8.08
N ILE A 56 3.62 4.51 -7.47
CA ILE A 56 4.59 3.45 -7.77
C ILE A 56 4.63 2.46 -6.60
N MET A 57 4.54 1.16 -6.89
CA MET A 57 4.69 0.09 -5.90
C MET A 57 5.74 -0.93 -6.35
N GLY A 58 6.66 -1.27 -5.46
CA GLY A 58 7.48 -2.49 -5.59
C GLY A 58 6.79 -3.63 -4.85
N ASP A 59 6.71 -4.81 -5.48
CA ASP A 59 6.32 -6.08 -4.86
C ASP A 59 5.00 -6.06 -4.05
N PRO A 60 3.90 -5.45 -4.52
CA PRO A 60 2.67 -5.39 -3.73
C PRO A 60 2.02 -6.78 -3.59
N ALA A 61 1.80 -7.22 -2.35
CA ALA A 61 1.23 -8.53 -2.03
C ALA A 61 -0.11 -8.52 -1.24
N PRO A 62 -1.10 -7.67 -1.58
CA PRO A 62 -2.36 -7.63 -0.84
C PRO A 62 -3.33 -8.75 -1.23
N ARG A 63 -4.41 -8.95 -0.45
CA ARG A 63 -5.52 -9.82 -0.90
C ARG A 63 -6.29 -9.20 -2.07
N SER A 64 -6.58 -7.91 -1.99
CA SER A 64 -7.28 -7.16 -3.02
C SER A 64 -6.48 -5.92 -3.35
N LEU A 65 -6.20 -5.70 -4.63
CA LEU A 65 -5.44 -4.58 -5.15
C LEU A 65 -6.28 -3.82 -6.18
N HIS A 66 -6.42 -2.51 -5.96
CA HIS A 66 -6.85 -1.56 -6.98
C HIS A 66 -5.73 -0.54 -7.16
N SER A 67 -5.18 -0.40 -8.35
CA SER A 67 -4.06 0.50 -8.60
C SER A 67 -4.22 1.30 -9.89
N ASN A 68 -3.75 2.55 -9.83
CA ASN A 68 -3.63 3.48 -10.94
C ASN A 68 -2.22 4.09 -10.91
N GLY A 69 -1.26 3.43 -11.54
CA GLY A 69 0.16 3.78 -11.51
C GLY A 69 1.04 2.57 -11.84
N ILE A 70 2.32 2.57 -11.46
CA ILE A 70 3.29 1.53 -11.85
C ILE A 70 3.42 0.48 -10.74
N MET A 71 3.49 -0.80 -11.10
CA MET A 71 3.75 -1.90 -10.15
C MET A 71 4.87 -2.81 -10.66
N GLY A 72 5.89 -3.04 -9.83
CA GLY A 72 6.82 -4.16 -10.01
C GLY A 72 6.30 -5.39 -9.30
N ASP A 73 6.37 -6.56 -9.96
CA ASP A 73 6.11 -7.88 -9.35
C ASP A 73 4.87 -8.01 -8.44
N PRO A 74 3.67 -7.57 -8.89
CA PRO A 74 2.46 -7.66 -8.07
C PRO A 74 2.01 -9.12 -7.86
N ALA A 75 1.79 -9.51 -6.60
CA ALA A 75 1.28 -10.83 -6.21
C ALA A 75 -0.09 -10.83 -5.50
N PRO A 76 -1.11 -10.05 -5.94
CA PRO A 76 -2.40 -10.05 -5.28
C PRO A 76 -3.27 -11.25 -5.64
N ARG A 77 -4.24 -11.57 -4.77
CA ARG A 77 -5.29 -12.57 -5.10
C ARG A 77 -6.37 -12.04 -6.02
N SER A 78 -6.61 -10.73 -6.00
CA SER A 78 -7.55 -10.03 -6.86
C SER A 78 -6.94 -8.71 -7.26
N LEU A 79 -6.90 -8.44 -8.56
CA LEU A 79 -6.24 -7.28 -9.13
C LEU A 79 -7.21 -6.52 -10.03
N GLN A 80 -7.29 -5.21 -9.81
CA GLN A 80 -7.90 -4.23 -10.69
C GLN A 80 -6.86 -3.16 -10.98
N TYR A 81 -6.60 -2.90 -12.25
CA TYR A 81 -5.51 -2.04 -12.68
C TYR A 81 -5.92 -1.23 -13.89
N ASN A 82 -5.68 0.08 -13.83
CA ASN A 82 -6.19 1.03 -14.83
C ASN A 82 -5.09 1.72 -15.67
N ASP A 83 -3.85 1.22 -15.70
CA ASP A 83 -2.74 1.80 -16.49
C ASP A 83 -1.94 0.72 -17.27
N ILE A 84 -0.77 1.06 -17.84
CA ILE A 84 0.11 0.13 -18.57
C ILE A 84 0.87 -0.73 -17.57
N MET A 85 0.72 -2.06 -17.62
CA MET A 85 1.58 -2.95 -16.85
C MET A 85 2.96 -2.90 -17.50
N ASP A 86 3.97 -2.38 -16.79
CA ASP A 86 5.36 -2.59 -17.19
C ASP A 86 5.68 -4.06 -16.92
N ASN A 87 5.33 -4.93 -17.87
CA ASN A 87 5.85 -6.29 -17.96
C ASN A 87 7.31 -6.18 -18.43
N LEU A 88 8.24 -5.92 -17.50
CA LEU A 88 9.68 -6.12 -17.71
C LEU A 88 10.06 -7.56 -17.40
#